data_AF-G7KEA4-F1
#
_entry.id   AF-G7KEA4-F1
#
_cell.length_a   1.000
_cell.length_b   1.000
_cell.length_c   1.000
_cell.angle_alpha   90.00
_cell.angle_beta   90.00
_cell.angle_gamma   90.00
#
_symmetry.space_group_name_H-M   'P 1'
#
loop_
_entity.id
_entity.type
_entity.pdbx_description
1 polymer ?
#
loop_
_entity_poly.entity_id
_entity_poly.type
_entity_poly.pdbx_seq_one_letter_code
_entity_poly.pdbx_strand_id
1 'polypeptide(L)' 'MTETLKFFYAMILFLSLFLITTNVGGSYYGCETDADCPRSMNKDFYLKCVDKKCEWTAKI' A
#
# COMPACT_ATOMS: atom_id res chain seq x y z
N MET A 1 -37.33 -10.29 -4.19
CA MET A 1 -36.50 -11.41 -3.69
C MET A 1 -35.28 -11.63 -4.58
N THR A 2 -35.46 -11.85 -5.89
CA THR A 2 -34.36 -11.99 -6.87
C THR A 2 -33.60 -10.70 -7.17
N GLU A 3 -34.31 -9.57 -7.28
CA GLU A 3 -33.69 -8.26 -7.55
C GLU A 3 -32.81 -7.77 -6.39
N THR A 4 -33.25 -8.03 -5.15
CA THR A 4 -32.45 -7.74 -3.94
C THR A 4 -31.18 -8.60 -3.91
N LEU A 5 -31.26 -9.89 -4.24
CA LEU A 5 -30.09 -10.78 -4.33
C LEU A 5 -29.07 -10.31 -5.37
N LYS A 6 -29.54 -9.87 -6.56
CA LYS A 6 -28.66 -9.30 -7.60
C LYS A 6 -27.93 -8.04 -7.11
N PHE A 7 -28.63 -7.18 -6.38
CA PHE A 7 -28.04 -5.96 -5.82
C PHE A 7 -26.93 -6.27 -4.81
N PHE A 8 -27.17 -7.19 -3.87
CA PHE A 8 -26.14 -7.63 -2.91
C PHE A 8 -24.94 -8.26 -3.62
N TYR A 9 -25.17 -9.06 -4.66
CA TYR A 9 -24.10 -9.69 -5.43
C TYR A 9 -23.22 -8.65 -6.14
N ALA A 10 -23.83 -7.66 -6.79
CA ALA A 10 -23.11 -6.56 -7.42
C ALA A 10 -22.32 -5.73 -6.39
N MET A 11 -22.90 -5.46 -5.22
CA MET A 11 -22.24 -4.73 -4.13
C MET A 11 -21.03 -5.50 -3.57
N ILE A 12 -21.16 -6.80 -3.35
CA ILE A 12 -20.08 -7.67 -2.87
C ILE A 12 -18.94 -7.72 -3.89
N LEU A 13 -19.25 -7.88 -5.18
CA LEU A 13 -18.24 -7.85 -6.25
C LEU A 13 -17.49 -6.52 -6.26
N PHE A 14 -18.21 -5.41 -6.18
CA PHE A 14 -17.61 -4.08 -6.14
C PHE A 14 -16.67 -3.94 -4.94
N LEU A 15 -17.14 -4.24 -3.72
CA LEU A 15 -16.32 -4.19 -2.51
C LEU A 15 -15.09 -5.11 -2.57
N SER A 16 -15.21 -6.29 -3.16
CA SER A 16 -14.11 -7.24 -3.34
C SER A 16 -12.99 -6.68 -4.22
N LEU A 17 -13.33 -5.94 -5.28
CA LEU A 17 -12.37 -5.25 -6.14
C LEU A 17 -11.57 -4.18 -5.38
N PHE A 18 -12.21 -3.43 -4.47
CA PHE A 18 -11.51 -2.45 -3.63
C PHE A 18 -10.63 -3.10 -2.56
N LEU A 19 -11.01 -4.26 -2.04
CA LEU A 19 -10.17 -4.98 -1.07
C LEU A 19 -8.88 -5.55 -1.69
N ILE A 20 -8.90 -5.85 -2.99
CA ILE A 20 -7.67 -6.25 -3.70
C ILE A 20 -6.66 -5.10 -3.72
N THR A 21 -7.10 -3.84 -3.84
CA THR A 21 -6.18 -2.69 -3.88
C THR A 21 -5.70 -2.25 -2.50
N THR A 22 -6.46 -2.50 -1.42
CA THR A 22 -6.01 -2.20 -0.05
C THR A 22 -4.98 -3.20 0.47
N ASN A 23 -4.94 -4.44 -0.03
CA ASN A 23 -3.81 -5.36 0.19
C ASN A 23 -2.55 -4.99 -0.62
N VAL A 24 -2.67 -4.06 -1.58
CA VAL A 24 -1.53 -3.36 -2.21
C VAL A 24 -1.19 -2.09 -1.42
N GLY A 25 -1.85 -1.86 -0.28
CA GLY A 25 -1.56 -0.83 0.72
C GLY A 25 -0.39 -1.18 1.66
N GLY A 26 0.53 -2.01 1.20
CA GLY A 26 1.82 -2.19 1.81
C GLY A 26 2.84 -2.16 0.70
N SER A 27 3.52 -1.05 0.56
CA SER A 27 4.82 -0.92 -0.10
C SER A 27 5.85 -1.82 0.62
N TYR A 28 5.60 -3.13 0.65
CA TYR A 28 6.60 -4.16 0.87
C TYR A 28 7.41 -4.28 -0.42
N TYR A 29 7.92 -3.15 -0.94
CA TYR A 29 9.19 -3.20 -1.64
C TYR A 29 10.19 -3.57 -0.55
N GLY A 30 10.37 -4.87 -0.37
CA GLY A 30 11.44 -5.38 0.48
C GLY A 30 12.71 -4.69 0.03
N CYS A 31 13.39 -4.04 0.96
CA CYS A 31 14.68 -3.42 0.70
C CYS A 31 15.77 -4.30 1.31
N GLU A 32 16.92 -4.38 0.64
CA GLU A 32 18.15 -4.90 1.24
C GLU A 32 19.07 -3.75 1.65
N THR A 33 18.97 -2.63 0.95
CA THR A 33 19.78 -1.43 1.12
C THR A 33 18.91 -0.17 1.03
N ASP A 34 19.41 0.94 1.58
CA ASP A 34 18.75 2.25 1.49
C ASP A 34 18.54 2.71 0.03
N ALA A 35 19.32 2.19 -0.92
CA ALA A 35 19.22 2.51 -2.34
C ALA A 35 18.02 1.84 -3.03
N ASP A 36 17.50 0.74 -2.46
CA ASP A 36 16.29 0.06 -2.96
C ASP A 36 15.02 0.85 -2.65
N CYS A 37 15.09 1.76 -1.66
CA CYS A 37 13.99 2.61 -1.31
C CYS A 37 13.83 3.76 -2.30
N PRO A 38 12.58 4.10 -2.71
CA PRO A 38 12.35 5.23 -3.59
C PRO A 38 12.90 6.51 -2.98
N ARG A 39 13.63 7.27 -3.79
CA ARG A 39 14.22 8.51 -3.32
C ARG A 39 13.12 9.50 -2.98
N SER A 40 13.07 9.90 -1.72
CA SER A 40 12.20 10.97 -1.26
C SER A 40 12.49 12.28 -2.01
N MET A 41 11.43 12.96 -2.46
CA MET A 41 11.50 14.34 -2.94
C MET A 41 11.44 15.38 -1.81
N ASN A 42 11.10 14.96 -0.58
CA ASN A 42 11.08 15.84 0.58
C ASN A 42 12.50 16.12 1.06
N LYS A 43 12.79 17.39 1.37
CA LYS A 43 14.12 17.82 1.84
C LYS A 43 14.40 17.41 3.29
N ASP A 44 13.35 17.27 4.09
CA ASP A 44 13.44 17.03 5.53
C ASP A 44 13.38 15.54 5.89
N PHE A 45 12.94 14.70 4.95
CA PHE A 45 12.73 13.27 5.17
C PHE A 45 13.38 12.45 4.06
N TYR A 46 13.97 11.32 4.44
CA TYR A 46 14.45 10.30 3.50
C TYR A 46 13.93 8.94 3.93
N LEU A 47 13.84 8.01 2.97
CA LEU A 47 13.51 6.63 3.27
C LEU A 47 14.79 5.85 3.55
N LYS A 48 14.71 5.01 4.57
CA LYS A 48 15.79 4.15 5.05
C LYS A 48 15.30 2.71 5.11
N CYS A 49 16.18 1.76 4.81
CA CYS A 49 15.85 0.36 4.92
C CYS A 49 15.99 -0.11 6.38
N VAL A 50 14.87 -0.30 7.05
CA VAL A 50 14.78 -0.80 8.44
C VAL A 50 13.96 -2.08 8.43
N ASP A 51 14.52 -3.17 8.96
CA ASP A 51 13.85 -4.49 8.99
C ASP A 51 13.28 -4.93 7.63
N LYS A 52 14.05 -4.69 6.57
CA LYS A 52 13.67 -4.96 5.16
C LYS A 52 12.45 -4.18 4.68
N LYS A 53 12.17 -3.04 5.28
CA LYS A 53 11.10 -2.12 4.91
C LYS A 53 11.65 -0.70 4.77
N CYS A 54 11.10 0.04 3.82
CA CYS A 54 11.43 1.44 3.68
C CYS A 54 10.65 2.27 4.71
N GLU A 55 11.36 2.83 5.70
CA GLU A 55 10.80 3.68 6.75
C GLU A 55 11.25 5.13 6.59
N TRP A 56 10.37 6.08 6.93
CA TRP A 56 10.66 7.51 6.87
C TRP A 56 11.53 7.94 8.05
N THR A 57 12.68 8.53 7.76
CA THR A 57 13.60 9.07 8.76
C THR A 57 13.82 10.56 8.51
N ALA A 58 13.85 11.35 9.59
CA ALA A 58 14.17 12.78 9.52
C ALA A 58 15.67 12.99 9.23
N LYS A 59 15.98 13.97 8.39
CA LYS A 59 17.35 14.39 8.10
C LYS A 59 17.78 15.37 9.20
N ILE A 60 18.52 14.88 10.19
CA ILE A 60 19.15 15.67 11.26
C ILE A 60 20.29 16.52 10.69
#